data_AF-A0A9X4BKH9-F1
#
_entry.id   AF-A0A9X4BKH9-F1
#
_cell.length_a   1.000
_cell.length_b   1.000
_cell.length_c   1.000
_cell.angle_alpha   90.00
_cell.angle_beta   90.00
_cell.angle_gamma   90.00
#
_symmetry.space_group_name_H-M   'P 1'
#
loop_
_entity.id
_entity.type
_entity.pdbx_description
1 polymer ?
#
loop_
_entity_poly.entity_id
_entity_poly.type
_entity_poly.pdbx_seq_one_letter_code
_entity_poly.pdbx_strand_id
1 'polypeptide(L)'
;MPSPAVPGADARIGVKIDFVAKFLGERLKPLGYSRRGRTFHRVVGDGDGECVQLLDLQGDKWNEGGRGKFTVNLGVRFPALLALQAKLPGLEWIGEHVKPTQIAFGPGGFQGRLNDAVSPTRDPRWPNELRNGADFWATIDETTDLSALAEGLAVAVVDHTPAWFDARSRLAAFGQPALQTFGMPSAREAVLAAVLQRDAELAAQRVRAVEPHRLAQDAKQFAALLDLLREHGVDVEGIGWIKPAPAKR
;
A
#
# COMPACT_ATOMS: atom_id res chain seq x y z
N MET A 1 -0.52 27.04 -13.67
CA MET A 1 0.94 26.92 -13.93
C MET A 1 1.09 26.31 -15.32
N PRO A 2 2.09 26.72 -16.11
CA PRO A 2 2.31 26.14 -17.43
C PRO A 2 2.63 24.64 -17.30
N SER A 3 2.06 23.82 -18.18
CA SER A 3 2.35 22.38 -18.24
C SER A 3 3.85 22.13 -18.46
N PRO A 4 4.41 21.03 -17.93
CA PRO A 4 5.80 20.69 -18.17
C PRO A 4 6.09 20.52 -19.66
N ALA A 5 7.28 20.94 -20.10
CA ALA A 5 7.74 20.69 -21.45
C ALA A 5 7.86 19.17 -21.69
N VAL A 6 7.34 18.71 -22.83
CA VAL A 6 7.37 17.29 -23.22
C VAL A 6 8.81 16.92 -23.62
N PRO A 7 9.40 15.84 -23.05
CA PRO A 7 10.71 15.37 -23.47
C PRO A 7 10.75 14.95 -24.94
N GLY A 8 11.91 15.11 -25.58
CA GLY A 8 12.15 14.60 -26.93
C GLY A 8 12.07 13.07 -27.03
N ALA A 9 11.90 12.55 -28.24
CA ALA A 9 11.77 11.12 -28.51
C ALA A 9 13.02 10.31 -28.10
N ASP A 10 14.20 10.93 -28.19
CA ASP A 10 15.51 10.39 -27.84
C ASP A 10 15.86 10.52 -26.34
N ALA A 11 15.00 11.18 -25.56
CA ALA A 11 15.23 11.35 -24.13
C ALA A 11 15.29 9.99 -23.41
N ARG A 12 16.19 9.87 -22.43
CA ARG A 12 16.28 8.67 -21.59
C ARG A 12 14.93 8.35 -20.94
N ILE A 13 14.59 7.07 -20.87
CA ILE A 13 13.32 6.58 -20.29
C ILE A 13 13.02 7.14 -18.89
N GLY A 14 14.03 7.32 -18.05
CA GLY A 14 13.86 7.95 -16.74
C GLY A 14 13.29 9.37 -16.81
N VAL A 15 13.74 10.17 -17.79
CA VAL A 15 13.24 11.54 -18.02
C VAL A 15 11.79 11.51 -18.50
N LYS A 16 11.45 10.55 -19.36
CA LYS A 16 10.06 10.35 -19.84
C LYS A 16 9.12 9.97 -18.70
N ILE A 17 9.52 9.05 -17.80
CA ILE A 17 8.73 8.69 -16.61
C ILE A 17 8.63 9.89 -15.64
N ASP A 18 9.69 10.67 -15.46
CA ASP A 18 9.68 11.86 -14.59
C ASP A 18 8.75 12.96 -15.12
N PHE A 19 8.61 13.09 -16.44
CA PHE A 19 7.59 13.92 -17.07
C PHE A 19 6.18 13.46 -16.71
N VAL A 20 5.86 12.17 -16.88
CA VAL A 20 4.56 11.59 -16.49
C VAL A 20 4.28 11.83 -15.01
N ALA A 21 5.26 11.59 -14.14
CA ALA A 21 5.14 11.85 -12.70
C ALA A 21 4.91 13.35 -12.41
N LYS A 22 5.55 14.27 -13.14
CA LYS A 22 5.33 15.70 -12.96
C LYS A 22 3.93 16.12 -13.36
N PHE A 23 3.48 15.64 -14.51
CA PHE A 23 2.14 15.87 -15.00
C PHE A 23 1.09 15.36 -13.99
N LEU A 24 1.24 14.11 -13.53
CA LEU A 24 0.36 13.52 -12.53
C LEU A 24 0.36 14.32 -11.22
N GLY A 25 1.52 14.79 -10.77
CA GLY A 25 1.63 15.61 -9.56
C GLY A 25 0.84 16.92 -9.63
N GLU A 26 0.80 17.57 -10.79
CA GLU A 26 0.00 18.78 -10.99
C GLU A 26 -1.52 18.48 -10.88
N ARG A 27 -1.95 17.31 -11.34
CA ARG A 27 -3.34 16.85 -11.26
C ARG A 27 -3.74 16.37 -9.86
N LEU A 28 -2.81 15.78 -9.10
CA LEU A 28 -3.05 15.28 -7.74
C LEU A 28 -2.94 16.36 -6.65
N LYS A 29 -2.22 17.47 -6.91
CA LYS A 29 -2.03 18.55 -5.93
C LYS A 29 -3.36 19.10 -5.36
N PRO A 30 -4.41 19.37 -6.16
CA PRO A 30 -5.71 19.82 -5.63
C PRO A 30 -6.39 18.81 -4.70
N LEU A 31 -6.02 17.53 -4.79
CA LEU A 31 -6.55 16.44 -3.96
C LEU A 31 -5.74 16.25 -2.66
N GLY A 32 -4.81 17.17 -2.36
CA GLY A 32 -4.00 17.16 -1.14
C GLY A 32 -2.73 16.31 -1.20
N TYR A 33 -2.36 15.78 -2.37
CA TYR A 33 -1.14 15.00 -2.50
C TYR A 33 0.12 15.86 -2.52
N SER A 34 1.11 15.42 -1.76
CA SER A 34 2.51 15.85 -1.83
C SER A 34 3.32 14.88 -2.69
N ARG A 35 4.32 15.40 -3.40
CA ARG A 35 5.19 14.61 -4.29
C ARG A 35 6.62 14.53 -3.75
N ARG A 36 7.23 13.34 -3.83
CA ARG A 36 8.67 13.11 -3.67
C ARG A 36 9.16 12.19 -4.79
N GLY A 37 9.88 12.75 -5.76
CA GLY A 37 10.35 11.98 -6.93
C GLY A 37 9.19 11.43 -7.76
N ARG A 38 9.03 10.11 -7.78
CA ARG A 38 7.95 9.39 -8.48
C ARG A 38 6.83 8.91 -7.55
N THR A 39 6.96 9.22 -6.26
CA THR A 39 6.01 8.86 -5.22
C THR A 39 5.14 10.05 -4.85
N PHE A 40 3.85 9.81 -4.65
CA PHE A 40 2.84 10.75 -4.22
C PHE A 40 2.21 10.23 -2.94
N HIS A 41 1.99 11.11 -1.97
CA HIS A 41 1.34 10.73 -0.73
C HIS A 41 0.42 11.83 -0.23
N ARG A 42 -0.64 11.42 0.47
CA ARG A 42 -1.43 12.31 1.34
C ARG A 42 -1.78 11.58 2.63
N VAL A 43 -1.97 12.35 3.68
CA VAL A 43 -2.42 11.86 4.99
C VAL A 43 -3.93 12.10 5.08
N VAL A 44 -4.67 11.11 5.56
CA VAL A 44 -6.12 11.21 5.81
C VAL A 44 -6.47 10.54 7.14
N GLY A 45 -7.54 10.98 7.79
CA GLY A 45 -7.94 10.50 9.12
C GLY A 45 -7.14 11.16 10.25
N ASP A 46 -7.33 10.65 11.46
CA ASP A 46 -6.71 11.14 12.69
C ASP A 46 -6.46 10.00 13.70
N GLY A 47 -5.60 10.26 14.70
CA GLY A 47 -5.30 9.32 15.77
C GLY A 47 -4.86 7.94 15.28
N ASP A 48 -5.41 6.88 15.88
CA ASP A 48 -5.13 5.48 15.49
C ASP A 48 -5.65 5.15 14.07
N GLY A 49 -6.59 5.94 13.54
CA GLY A 49 -7.18 5.81 12.21
C GLY A 49 -6.47 6.60 11.12
N GLU A 50 -5.49 7.44 11.47
CA GLU A 50 -4.66 8.16 10.50
C GLU A 50 -3.99 7.17 9.54
N CYS A 51 -4.06 7.45 8.25
CA CYS A 51 -3.39 6.65 7.25
C CYS A 51 -2.76 7.50 6.15
N VAL A 52 -1.75 6.93 5.51
CA VAL A 52 -1.06 7.52 4.36
C VAL A 52 -1.48 6.76 3.12
N GLN A 53 -2.11 7.49 2.19
CA GLN A 53 -2.43 7.00 0.84
C GLN A 53 -1.25 7.30 -0.08
N LEU A 54 -0.74 6.28 -0.75
CA LEU A 54 0.48 6.29 -1.57
C LEU A 54 0.17 5.94 -3.02
N LEU A 55 0.83 6.64 -3.94
CA LEU A 55 0.99 6.22 -5.33
C LEU A 55 2.46 6.26 -5.69
N ASP A 56 2.95 5.30 -6.46
CA ASP A 56 4.34 5.32 -6.95
C ASP A 56 4.45 4.86 -8.40
N LEU A 57 5.17 5.65 -9.20
CA LEU A 57 5.54 5.28 -10.56
C LEU A 57 6.84 4.48 -10.52
N GLN A 58 6.70 3.16 -10.50
CA GLN A 58 7.83 2.23 -10.46
C GLN A 58 8.26 1.87 -11.88
N GLY A 59 9.47 2.26 -12.25
CA GLY A 59 10.09 1.83 -13.50
C GLY A 59 10.51 0.36 -13.44
N ASP A 60 10.45 -0.32 -14.58
CA ASP A 60 11.03 -1.66 -14.73
C ASP A 60 12.56 -1.62 -14.61
N LYS A 61 13.15 -2.66 -14.02
CA LYS A 61 14.60 -2.74 -13.79
C LYS A 61 15.42 -2.90 -15.08
N TRP A 62 14.78 -3.28 -16.18
CA TRP A 62 15.40 -3.48 -17.49
C TRP A 62 15.20 -2.28 -18.43
N ASN A 63 14.80 -1.12 -17.89
CA ASN A 63 14.69 0.12 -18.63
C ASN A 63 16.06 0.59 -19.16
N GLU A 64 16.16 0.85 -20.46
CA GLU A 64 17.42 1.22 -21.12
C GLU A 64 17.20 2.23 -22.25
N GLY A 65 18.12 3.18 -22.38
CA GLY A 65 18.07 4.18 -23.45
C GLY A 65 16.75 4.97 -23.43
N GLY A 66 16.11 5.11 -24.59
CA GLY A 66 14.84 5.82 -24.77
C GLY A 66 13.58 4.97 -24.57
N ARG A 67 13.73 3.67 -24.26
CA ARG A 67 12.62 2.70 -24.16
C ARG A 67 12.54 2.10 -22.76
N GLY A 68 11.32 1.79 -22.34
CA GLY A 68 11.13 0.99 -21.14
C GLY A 68 9.67 0.91 -20.71
N LYS A 69 9.46 0.46 -19.48
CA LYS A 69 8.16 0.27 -18.89
C LYS A 69 8.10 0.83 -17.49
N PHE A 70 6.89 1.15 -17.05
CA PHE A 70 6.61 1.46 -15.66
C PHE A 70 5.21 1.00 -15.27
N THR A 71 4.96 0.86 -13.98
CA THR A 71 3.65 0.61 -13.41
C THR A 71 3.28 1.69 -12.40
N VAL A 72 2.02 1.73 -11.99
CA VAL A 72 1.54 2.61 -10.90
C VAL A 72 1.07 1.72 -9.75
N ASN A 73 1.86 1.73 -8.68
CA ASN A 73 1.51 1.04 -7.44
C ASN A 73 0.64 1.96 -6.56
N LEU A 74 -0.30 1.36 -5.83
CA LEU A 74 -1.17 2.00 -4.86
C LEU A 74 -0.90 1.43 -3.47
N GLY A 75 -0.90 2.27 -2.44
CA GLY A 75 -0.68 1.82 -1.07
C GLY A 75 -1.51 2.57 -0.05
N VAL A 76 -1.96 1.90 1.01
CA VAL A 76 -2.50 2.53 2.21
C VAL A 76 -1.69 2.05 3.40
N ARG A 77 -1.31 2.94 4.30
CA ARG A 77 -0.38 2.65 5.41
C ARG A 77 -0.89 3.27 6.69
N PHE A 78 -0.81 2.55 7.81
CA PHE A 78 -1.29 3.04 9.11
C PHE A 78 -0.11 3.22 10.07
N PRO A 79 0.32 4.47 10.36
CA PRO A 79 1.43 4.73 11.28
C PRO A 79 1.24 4.08 12.66
N ALA A 80 0.02 4.12 13.21
CA ALA A 80 -0.29 3.47 14.48
C ALA A 80 -0.09 1.95 14.44
N LEU A 81 -0.45 1.31 13.31
CA LEU A 81 -0.25 -0.12 13.10
C LEU A 81 1.24 -0.48 13.00
N LEU A 82 2.02 0.34 12.28
CA LEU A 82 3.47 0.19 12.18
C LEU A 82 4.15 0.33 13.56
N ALA A 83 3.74 1.34 14.33
CA ALA A 83 4.25 1.57 15.67
C ALA A 83 3.95 0.38 16.61
N LEU A 84 2.76 -0.21 16.48
CA LEU A 84 2.36 -1.37 17.25
C LEU A 84 3.16 -2.63 16.83
N GLN A 85 3.40 -2.83 15.54
CA GLN A 85 4.26 -3.90 15.05
C GLN A 85 5.71 -3.78 15.53
N ALA A 86 6.24 -2.56 15.56
CA ALA A 86 7.63 -2.30 15.97
C ALA A 86 7.92 -2.66 17.43
N LYS A 87 6.88 -2.87 18.26
CA LYS A 87 7.02 -3.39 19.63
C LYS A 87 7.31 -4.89 19.69
N LEU A 88 7.14 -5.61 18.58
CA LEU A 88 7.36 -7.05 18.54
C LEU A 88 8.84 -7.38 18.28
N PRO A 89 9.40 -8.40 18.96
CA PRO A 89 10.80 -8.79 18.79
C PRO A 89 11.20 -9.06 17.34
N GLY A 90 12.29 -8.45 16.88
CA GLY A 90 12.81 -8.61 15.52
C GLY A 90 12.11 -7.74 14.46
N LEU A 91 11.15 -6.90 14.86
CA LEU A 91 10.45 -5.94 13.99
C LEU A 91 10.75 -4.49 14.35
N GLU A 92 11.72 -4.24 15.21
CA GLU A 92 12.06 -2.89 15.70
C GLU A 92 12.43 -1.95 14.55
N TRP A 93 13.02 -2.49 13.48
CA TRP A 93 13.36 -1.77 12.24
C TRP A 93 12.15 -1.12 11.55
N ILE A 94 10.93 -1.62 11.80
CA ILE A 94 9.69 -1.00 11.30
C ILE A 94 9.48 0.38 11.93
N GLY A 95 9.93 0.59 13.17
CA GLY A 95 9.83 1.85 13.91
C GLY A 95 10.47 3.03 13.18
N GLU A 96 11.55 2.77 12.44
CA GLU A 96 12.26 3.78 11.63
C GLU A 96 11.40 4.30 10.46
N HIS A 97 10.37 3.54 10.06
CA HIS A 97 9.51 3.81 8.91
C HIS A 97 8.12 4.34 9.30
N VAL A 98 7.88 4.65 10.57
CA VAL A 98 6.56 5.10 11.08
C VAL A 98 6.25 6.54 10.64
N LYS A 99 7.27 7.38 10.40
CA LYS A 99 7.05 8.79 10.07
C LYS A 99 6.32 8.92 8.73
N PRO A 100 5.18 9.63 8.65
CA PRO A 100 4.39 9.82 7.42
C PRO A 100 5.22 10.27 6.21
N THR A 101 6.24 11.09 6.46
CA THR A 101 7.14 11.63 5.43
C THR A 101 8.21 10.64 4.96
N GLN A 102 8.33 9.45 5.55
CA GLN A 102 9.30 8.41 5.18
C GLN A 102 8.62 7.09 4.77
N ILE A 103 7.29 7.08 4.69
CA ILE A 103 6.56 5.85 4.39
C ILE A 103 6.75 5.48 2.92
N ALA A 104 7.55 4.44 2.70
CA ALA A 104 7.62 3.70 1.45
C ALA A 104 6.58 2.56 1.44
N PHE A 105 6.40 1.94 0.27
CA PHE A 105 5.72 0.65 0.15
C PHE A 105 6.41 -0.39 1.05
N GLY A 106 5.63 -1.27 1.71
CA GLY A 106 6.18 -2.21 2.70
C GLY A 106 5.13 -2.89 3.60
N PRO A 107 5.49 -3.37 4.80
CA PRO A 107 4.57 -4.02 5.76
C PRO A 107 3.75 -2.99 6.54
N GLY A 108 2.50 -3.24 6.91
CA GLY A 108 1.66 -2.32 7.71
C GLY A 108 0.53 -1.64 6.95
N GLY A 109 -0.05 -2.32 5.96
CA GLY A 109 -1.11 -1.74 5.17
C GLY A 109 -1.49 -2.53 3.92
N PHE A 110 -2.24 -1.89 3.04
CA PHE A 110 -2.70 -2.47 1.77
C PHE A 110 -1.78 -2.04 0.64
N GLN A 111 -1.56 -2.95 -0.31
CA GLN A 111 -0.89 -2.66 -1.55
C GLN A 111 -1.75 -3.12 -2.72
N GLY A 112 -1.57 -2.47 -3.86
CA GLY A 112 -2.25 -2.80 -5.09
C GLY A 112 -1.59 -2.07 -6.24
N ARG A 113 -2.23 -2.17 -7.41
CA ARG A 113 -1.83 -1.46 -8.62
C ARG A 113 -3.02 -0.72 -9.19
N LEU A 114 -2.77 0.21 -10.11
CA LEU A 114 -3.84 0.99 -10.72
C LEU A 114 -4.92 0.11 -11.39
N ASN A 115 -4.56 -1.04 -11.94
CA ASN A 115 -5.50 -2.00 -12.52
C ASN A 115 -6.48 -2.61 -11.49
N ASP A 116 -6.16 -2.56 -10.19
CA ASP A 116 -7.06 -3.01 -9.11
C ASP A 116 -8.13 -1.96 -8.80
N ALA A 117 -7.92 -0.71 -9.22
CA ALA A 117 -8.83 0.41 -8.99
C ALA A 117 -9.73 0.72 -10.19
N VAL A 118 -9.25 0.51 -11.42
CA VAL A 118 -10.01 0.88 -12.63
C VAL A 118 -11.23 0.01 -12.84
N SER A 119 -12.28 0.60 -13.42
CA SER A 119 -13.52 -0.10 -13.78
C SER A 119 -13.28 -1.23 -14.79
N PRO A 120 -14.09 -2.31 -14.78
CA PRO A 120 -14.09 -3.30 -15.86
C PRO A 120 -14.51 -2.70 -17.21
N THR A 121 -15.28 -1.60 -17.21
CA THR A 121 -15.61 -0.85 -18.43
C THR A 121 -14.45 0.06 -18.78
N ARG A 122 -13.85 -0.16 -19.96
CA ARG A 122 -12.72 0.61 -20.46
C ARG A 122 -13.13 2.02 -20.89
N ASP A 123 -12.43 3.03 -20.39
CA ASP A 123 -12.49 4.39 -20.94
C ASP A 123 -11.52 4.52 -22.14
N PRO A 124 -11.96 5.08 -23.28
CA PRO A 124 -11.11 5.25 -24.45
C PRO A 124 -9.92 6.19 -24.23
N ARG A 125 -9.96 7.04 -23.20
CA ARG A 125 -8.86 7.96 -22.83
C ARG A 125 -7.71 7.25 -22.12
N TRP A 126 -7.93 6.04 -21.61
CA TRP A 126 -6.88 5.33 -20.86
C TRP A 126 -5.80 4.78 -21.78
N PRO A 127 -4.57 4.59 -21.24
CA PRO A 127 -3.54 3.82 -21.91
C PRO A 127 -4.06 2.46 -22.37
N ASN A 128 -3.64 1.99 -23.54
CA ASN A 128 -4.15 0.75 -24.14
C ASN A 128 -3.89 -0.50 -23.29
N GLU A 129 -2.81 -0.46 -22.52
CA GLU A 129 -2.37 -1.51 -21.62
C GLU A 129 -3.18 -1.55 -20.32
N LEU A 130 -3.89 -0.48 -19.97
CA LEU A 130 -4.64 -0.39 -18.72
C LEU A 130 -5.97 -1.16 -18.83
N ARG A 131 -6.06 -2.26 -18.09
CA ARG A 131 -7.22 -3.15 -18.05
C ARG A 131 -7.47 -3.63 -16.63
N ASN A 132 -8.73 -3.71 -16.21
CA ASN A 132 -9.09 -4.24 -14.89
C ASN A 132 -8.57 -5.69 -14.72
N GLY A 133 -8.00 -5.97 -13.54
CA GLY A 133 -7.52 -7.32 -13.18
C GLY A 133 -6.30 -7.84 -13.94
N ALA A 134 -5.70 -7.04 -14.84
CA ALA A 134 -4.49 -7.41 -15.58
C ALA A 134 -3.25 -6.70 -15.00
N ASP A 135 -2.09 -7.34 -15.10
CA ASP A 135 -0.85 -6.66 -14.77
C ASP A 135 -0.60 -5.47 -15.73
N PHE A 136 -0.66 -4.25 -15.20
CA PHE A 136 -0.48 -3.02 -15.97
C PHE A 136 0.99 -2.59 -15.99
N TRP A 137 1.55 -2.56 -17.21
CA TRP A 137 2.83 -1.93 -17.52
C TRP A 137 2.67 -1.01 -18.72
N ALA A 138 2.76 0.29 -18.51
CA ALA A 138 2.80 1.26 -19.60
C ALA A 138 4.16 1.12 -20.30
N THR A 139 4.13 0.85 -21.61
CA THR A 139 5.35 0.81 -22.42
C THR A 139 5.59 2.18 -23.04
N ILE A 140 6.83 2.68 -22.93
CA ILE A 140 7.27 3.92 -23.57
C ILE A 140 8.42 3.57 -24.51
N ASP A 141 8.35 4.09 -25.73
CA ASP A 141 9.42 4.08 -26.73
C ASP A 141 9.47 5.42 -27.49
N GLU A 142 10.12 5.47 -28.66
CA GLU A 142 10.18 6.66 -29.52
C GLU A 142 8.86 7.02 -30.20
N THR A 143 7.91 6.09 -30.29
CA THR A 143 6.60 6.29 -30.95
C THR A 143 5.50 6.72 -29.99
N THR A 144 5.78 6.68 -28.69
CA THR A 144 4.80 6.95 -27.64
C THR A 144 4.47 8.44 -27.57
N ASP A 145 3.19 8.78 -27.72
CA ASP A 145 2.68 10.10 -27.35
C ASP A 145 2.67 10.25 -25.82
N LEU A 146 3.74 10.85 -25.29
CA LEU A 146 3.91 11.05 -23.85
C LEU A 146 2.82 11.93 -23.23
N SER A 147 2.28 12.89 -23.97
CA SER A 147 1.24 13.79 -23.45
C SER A 147 -0.08 13.05 -23.31
N ALA A 148 -0.46 12.29 -24.34
CA ALA A 148 -1.65 11.44 -24.30
C ALA A 148 -1.54 10.37 -23.20
N LEU A 149 -0.37 9.73 -23.06
CA LEU A 149 -0.10 8.77 -21.98
C LEU A 149 -0.26 9.42 -20.60
N ALA A 150 0.33 10.60 -20.39
CA ALA A 150 0.28 11.29 -19.10
C ALA A 150 -1.14 11.75 -18.75
N GLU A 151 -1.89 12.29 -19.72
CA GLU A 151 -3.29 12.70 -19.52
C GLU A 151 -4.18 11.49 -19.25
N GLY A 152 -4.09 10.44 -20.06
CA GLY A 152 -4.87 9.22 -19.88
C GLY A 152 -4.62 8.55 -18.54
N LEU A 153 -3.35 8.52 -18.09
CA LEU A 153 -2.99 8.02 -16.77
C LEU A 153 -3.54 8.91 -15.66
N ALA A 154 -3.46 10.23 -15.80
CA ALA A 154 -3.99 11.15 -14.81
C ALA A 154 -5.50 11.01 -14.63
N VAL A 155 -6.25 10.90 -15.75
CA VAL A 155 -7.69 10.61 -15.73
C VAL A 155 -7.95 9.30 -14.98
N ALA A 156 -7.27 8.21 -15.36
CA ALA A 156 -7.47 6.92 -14.71
C ALA A 156 -7.19 6.98 -13.19
N VAL A 157 -6.12 7.66 -12.78
CA VAL A 157 -5.77 7.81 -11.37
C VAL A 157 -6.81 8.63 -10.63
N VAL A 158 -7.15 9.83 -11.12
CA VAL A 158 -8.07 10.77 -10.46
C VAL A 158 -9.48 10.17 -10.33
N ASP A 159 -9.95 9.49 -11.38
CA ASP A 159 -11.34 9.00 -11.42
C ASP A 159 -11.53 7.70 -10.61
N HIS A 160 -10.51 6.84 -10.52
CA HIS A 160 -10.68 5.48 -9.99
C HIS A 160 -9.98 5.19 -8.67
N THR A 161 -8.83 5.82 -8.41
CA THR A 161 -8.11 5.55 -7.15
C THR A 161 -8.82 6.01 -5.88
N PRO A 162 -9.65 7.08 -5.86
CA PRO A 162 -10.36 7.47 -4.64
C PRO A 162 -11.20 6.33 -4.03
N ALA A 163 -12.00 5.64 -4.83
CA ALA A 163 -12.83 4.53 -4.35
C ALA A 163 -11.98 3.36 -3.81
N TRP A 164 -10.85 3.07 -4.49
CA TRP A 164 -9.91 2.04 -4.02
C TRP A 164 -9.31 2.41 -2.66
N PHE A 165 -8.92 3.68 -2.48
CA PHE A 165 -8.37 4.20 -1.24
C PHE A 165 -9.41 4.26 -0.12
N ASP A 166 -10.62 4.74 -0.38
CA ASP A 166 -11.68 4.89 0.61
C ASP A 166 -12.07 3.54 1.23
N ALA A 167 -12.11 2.48 0.41
CA ALA A 167 -12.37 1.12 0.88
C ALA A 167 -11.28 0.60 1.84
N ARG A 168 -10.03 1.07 1.70
CA ARG A 168 -8.84 0.55 2.41
C ARG A 168 -8.28 1.46 3.50
N SER A 169 -8.75 2.71 3.57
CA SER A 169 -8.28 3.74 4.52
C SER A 169 -8.90 3.61 5.91
N ARG A 170 -9.32 2.41 6.31
CA ARG A 170 -9.91 2.13 7.63
C ARG A 170 -9.32 0.85 8.21
N LEU A 171 -9.07 0.84 9.53
CA LEU A 171 -8.60 -0.36 10.25
C LEU A 171 -9.56 -1.56 10.11
N ALA A 172 -10.87 -1.30 9.97
CA ALA A 172 -11.87 -2.33 9.73
C ALA A 172 -11.63 -3.11 8.42
N ALA A 173 -10.97 -2.52 7.42
CA ALA A 173 -10.68 -3.15 6.14
C ALA A 173 -9.79 -4.40 6.27
N PHE A 174 -8.96 -4.50 7.33
CA PHE A 174 -8.08 -5.64 7.55
C PHE A 174 -8.84 -6.95 7.80
N GLY A 175 -10.13 -6.88 8.15
CA GLY A 175 -10.99 -8.04 8.30
C GLY A 175 -11.76 -8.44 7.05
N GLN A 176 -11.53 -7.78 5.91
CA GLN A 176 -12.32 -7.98 4.69
C GLN A 176 -11.48 -8.69 3.61
N PRO A 177 -11.65 -10.01 3.40
CA PRO A 177 -10.89 -10.75 2.39
C PRO A 177 -11.01 -10.19 0.99
N ALA A 178 -12.18 -9.63 0.63
CA ALA A 178 -12.43 -9.05 -0.69
C ALA A 178 -11.60 -7.80 -1.01
N LEU A 179 -11.03 -7.13 0.02
CA LEU A 179 -10.17 -5.97 -0.18
C LEU A 179 -8.69 -6.34 -0.29
N GLN A 180 -8.36 -7.61 -0.06
CA GLN A 180 -7.00 -8.12 -0.18
C GLN A 180 -6.63 -8.22 -1.67
N THR A 181 -5.63 -7.45 -2.06
CA THR A 181 -5.07 -7.40 -3.42
C THR A 181 -3.62 -7.88 -3.37
N PHE A 182 -2.77 -7.39 -4.28
CA PHE A 182 -1.33 -7.66 -4.29
C PHE A 182 -0.68 -7.27 -2.95
N GLY A 183 -0.03 -8.20 -2.26
CA GLY A 183 0.51 -7.97 -0.92
C GLY A 183 -0.58 -7.98 0.14
N MET A 184 -0.83 -9.17 0.71
CA MET A 184 -1.85 -9.34 1.74
C MET A 184 -1.40 -8.68 3.05
N PRO A 185 -2.29 -7.97 3.75
CA PRO A 185 -2.08 -7.74 5.16
C PRO A 185 -1.87 -9.08 5.87
N SER A 186 -0.82 -9.17 6.67
CA SER A 186 -0.53 -10.36 7.45
C SER A 186 -1.66 -10.62 8.46
N ALA A 187 -1.83 -11.88 8.85
CA ALA A 187 -2.77 -12.22 9.92
C ALA A 187 -2.52 -11.42 11.21
N ARG A 188 -1.23 -11.20 11.52
CA ARG A 188 -0.79 -10.32 12.59
C ARG A 188 -1.31 -8.89 12.44
N GLU A 189 -1.24 -8.31 11.24
CA GLU A 189 -1.79 -6.97 10.97
C GLU A 189 -3.29 -6.90 11.20
N ALA A 190 -4.02 -7.94 10.82
CA ALA A 190 -5.44 -8.01 11.13
C ALA A 190 -5.69 -8.02 12.65
N VAL A 191 -4.95 -8.81 13.43
CA VAL A 191 -5.06 -8.81 14.89
C VAL A 191 -4.76 -7.41 15.47
N LEU A 192 -3.62 -6.83 15.09
CA LEU A 192 -3.19 -5.52 15.57
C LEU A 192 -4.14 -4.38 15.16
N ALA A 193 -4.75 -4.45 13.98
CA ALA A 193 -5.77 -3.49 13.56
C ALA A 193 -7.05 -3.58 14.41
N ALA A 194 -7.41 -4.78 14.92
CA ALA A 194 -8.54 -4.91 15.86
C ALA A 194 -8.20 -4.32 17.24
N VAL A 195 -6.95 -4.50 17.70
CA VAL A 195 -6.44 -3.87 18.93
C VAL A 195 -6.53 -2.34 18.85
N LEU A 196 -6.11 -1.74 17.74
CA LEU A 196 -6.21 -0.29 17.53
C LEU A 196 -7.66 0.22 17.47
N GLN A 197 -8.59 -0.62 17.02
CA GLN A 197 -10.03 -0.32 17.06
C GLN A 197 -10.63 -0.46 18.48
N ARG A 198 -9.84 -0.87 19.47
CA ARG A 198 -10.29 -1.17 20.85
C ARG A 198 -11.37 -2.25 20.89
N ASP A 199 -11.34 -3.16 19.92
CA ASP A 199 -12.28 -4.27 19.80
C ASP A 199 -11.58 -5.58 20.21
N ALA A 200 -11.64 -5.85 21.52
CA ALA A 200 -10.97 -7.00 22.11
C ALA A 200 -11.56 -8.33 21.62
N GLU A 201 -12.87 -8.37 21.38
CA GLU A 201 -13.55 -9.58 20.89
C GLU A 201 -13.12 -9.89 19.45
N LEU A 202 -13.08 -8.87 18.58
CA LEU A 202 -12.59 -9.03 17.22
C LEU A 202 -11.12 -9.42 17.17
N ALA A 203 -10.29 -8.87 18.07
CA ALA A 203 -8.88 -9.26 18.19
C ALA A 203 -8.76 -10.75 18.55
N ALA A 204 -9.50 -11.21 19.57
CA ALA A 204 -9.52 -12.61 19.97
C ALA A 204 -10.07 -13.52 18.86
N GLN A 205 -11.12 -13.10 18.14
CA GLN A 205 -11.65 -13.82 16.97
C GLN A 205 -10.59 -13.98 15.88
N ARG A 206 -9.86 -12.90 15.55
CA ARG A 206 -8.81 -12.93 14.53
C ARG A 206 -7.64 -13.80 14.93
N VAL A 207 -7.24 -13.81 16.21
CA VAL A 207 -6.22 -14.75 16.69
C VAL A 207 -6.70 -16.19 16.50
N ARG A 208 -7.94 -16.51 16.91
CA ARG A 208 -8.52 -17.87 16.79
C ARG A 208 -8.64 -18.35 15.33
N ALA A 209 -8.86 -17.44 14.39
CA ALA A 209 -9.02 -17.76 12.97
C ALA A 209 -7.71 -18.05 12.23
N VAL A 210 -6.55 -17.83 12.86
CA VAL A 210 -5.25 -17.88 12.20
C VAL A 210 -4.48 -19.10 12.70
N GLU A 211 -3.80 -19.82 11.80
CA GLU A 211 -2.91 -20.91 12.22
C GLU A 211 -1.71 -20.36 13.03
N PRO A 212 -1.26 -21.03 14.10
CA PRO A 212 -0.23 -20.48 14.98
C PRO A 212 1.06 -20.00 14.34
N HIS A 213 1.55 -20.76 13.36
CA HIS A 213 2.77 -20.44 12.63
C HIS A 213 2.62 -19.22 11.70
N ARG A 214 1.40 -18.68 11.51
CA ARG A 214 1.14 -17.49 10.68
C ARG A 214 1.06 -16.18 11.47
N LEU A 215 0.91 -16.23 12.80
CA LEU A 215 0.88 -15.02 13.65
C LEU A 215 2.28 -14.51 13.99
N ALA A 216 3.25 -15.40 14.00
CA ALA A 216 4.63 -15.11 14.35
C ALA A 216 5.56 -16.07 13.62
N GLN A 217 6.72 -15.55 13.20
CA GLN A 217 7.75 -16.39 12.59
C GLN A 217 8.42 -17.32 13.62
N ASP A 218 8.35 -16.96 14.90
CA ASP A 218 8.89 -17.74 16.02
C ASP A 218 8.05 -17.60 17.31
N ALA A 219 8.37 -18.43 18.31
CA ALA A 219 7.67 -18.47 19.59
C ALA A 219 7.81 -17.17 20.42
N LYS A 220 8.91 -16.42 20.26
CA LYS A 220 9.17 -15.18 21.00
C LYS A 220 8.27 -14.05 20.50
N GLN A 221 8.13 -13.91 19.18
CA GLN A 221 7.19 -12.98 18.56
C GLN A 221 5.74 -13.30 18.94
N PHE A 222 5.39 -14.60 19.01
CA PHE A 222 4.05 -15.00 19.41
C PHE A 222 3.75 -14.63 20.86
N ALA A 223 4.66 -14.96 21.79
CA ALA A 223 4.51 -14.58 23.21
C ALA A 223 4.35 -13.06 23.37
N ALA A 224 5.19 -12.28 22.69
CA ALA A 224 5.10 -10.81 22.72
C ALA A 224 3.77 -10.29 22.15
N LEU A 225 3.22 -10.93 21.11
CA LEU A 225 1.90 -10.59 20.61
C LEU A 225 0.80 -10.86 21.64
N LEU A 226 0.86 -11.98 22.36
CA LEU A 226 -0.10 -12.28 23.43
C LEU A 226 0.00 -11.29 24.59
N ASP A 227 1.21 -10.92 25.00
CA ASP A 227 1.41 -9.91 26.06
C ASP A 227 0.85 -8.55 25.63
N LEU A 228 1.12 -8.15 24.40
CA LEU A 228 0.54 -6.93 23.83
C LEU A 228 -1.00 -6.98 23.80
N LEU A 229 -1.59 -8.14 23.47
CA LEU A 229 -3.04 -8.32 23.50
C LEU A 229 -3.60 -8.17 24.92
N ARG A 230 -2.93 -8.75 25.93
CA ARG A 230 -3.30 -8.59 27.35
C ARG A 230 -3.22 -7.13 27.82
N GLU A 231 -2.17 -6.40 27.43
CA GLU A 231 -2.01 -4.97 27.73
C GLU A 231 -3.18 -4.14 27.20
N HIS A 232 -3.80 -4.59 26.11
CA HIS A 232 -4.96 -3.96 25.48
C HIS A 232 -6.31 -4.57 25.89
N GLY A 233 -6.34 -5.37 26.96
CA GLY A 233 -7.57 -5.92 27.55
C GLY A 233 -8.20 -7.07 26.76
N VAL A 234 -7.44 -7.71 25.87
CA VAL A 234 -7.90 -8.90 25.16
C VAL A 234 -7.71 -10.13 26.05
N ASP A 235 -8.79 -10.88 26.29
CA ASP A 235 -8.70 -12.18 26.95
C ASP A 235 -8.05 -13.20 26.01
N VAL A 236 -6.80 -13.53 26.30
CA VAL A 236 -6.02 -14.51 25.54
C VAL A 236 -6.10 -15.92 26.12
N GLU A 237 -6.60 -16.11 27.34
CA GLU A 237 -6.69 -17.44 27.97
C GLU A 237 -7.82 -18.27 27.35
N GLY A 238 -8.91 -17.61 26.93
CA GLY A 238 -10.03 -18.21 26.20
C GLY A 238 -9.76 -18.47 24.71
N ILE A 239 -8.56 -18.15 24.20
CA ILE A 239 -8.21 -18.35 22.78
C ILE A 239 -7.96 -19.84 22.46
N GLY A 240 -7.73 -20.69 23.48
CA GLY A 240 -7.72 -22.15 23.36
C GLY A 240 -6.43 -22.73 22.78
N TRP A 241 -5.33 -21.98 22.83
CA TRP A 241 -4.10 -22.37 22.17
C TRP A 241 -3.22 -23.23 23.07
N ILE A 242 -2.91 -24.40 22.53
CA ILE A 242 -2.07 -25.44 23.12
C ILE A 242 -0.74 -24.79 23.52
N LYS A 243 -0.33 -25.05 24.76
CA LYS A 243 0.96 -24.66 25.36
C LYS A 243 2.05 -24.60 24.27
N PRO A 244 2.85 -23.51 24.19
CA PRO A 244 3.93 -23.41 23.22
C PRO A 244 4.73 -24.72 23.26
N ALA A 245 4.92 -25.35 22.09
CA ALA A 245 5.68 -26.58 22.00
C ALA A 245 7.00 -26.36 22.77
N PRO A 246 7.37 -27.24 23.72
CA PRO A 246 8.54 -27.03 24.54
C PRO A 246 9.74 -26.77 23.64
N ALA A 247 10.50 -25.71 23.94
CA ALA A 247 11.68 -25.35 23.18
C ALA A 247 12.55 -26.60 23.01
N LYS A 248 12.84 -26.98 21.76
CA LYS A 248 13.81 -28.05 21.48
C LYS A 248 15.13 -27.60 22.10
N ARG A 249 15.56 -28.32 23.14
CA ARG A 249 16.87 -28.16 23.78
C ARG A 249 17.98 -28.62 22.85
#